data_AF-A0A1A7KFG3-F1
#
_entry.id   AF-A0A1A7KFG3-F1
#
_cell.length_a   1.000
_cell.length_b   1.000
_cell.length_c   1.000
_cell.angle_alpha   90.00
_cell.angle_beta   90.00
_cell.angle_gamma   90.00
#
_symmetry.space_group_name_H-M   'P 1'
#
loop_
_entity.id
_entity.type
_entity.pdbx_description
1 polymer ?
#
loop_
_entity_poly.entity_id
_entity_poly.type
_entity_poly.pdbx_seq_one_letter_code
_entity_poly.pdbx_strand_id
1 'polypeptide(L)'
;MEEKIYSWFVKKGNVLIHRNKFHVSLQLNAEDEEYCVLTKSDAEELIDLLTAIATQIWEDTAYVKEVYTKQLYKITEDDSYVWETEGSKLLLRYSEKEQGVTMKSAENTSLNIELNQIVEIIQILELLNNR
;
A
#
# COMPACT_ATOMS: atom_id res chain seq x y z
N MET A 1 -14.77 17.33 -4.08
CA MET A 1 -14.78 15.93 -3.60
C MET A 1 -14.12 15.96 -2.24
N GLU A 2 -14.84 15.56 -1.20
CA GLU A 2 -14.33 15.59 0.18
C GLU A 2 -13.14 14.64 0.33
N GLU A 3 -12.12 15.08 1.05
CA GLU A 3 -10.99 14.25 1.44
C GLU A 3 -11.50 13.13 2.35
N LYS A 4 -11.41 11.88 1.86
CA LYS A 4 -11.73 10.70 2.67
C LYS A 4 -10.44 10.19 3.30
N ILE A 5 -10.46 10.11 4.63
CA ILE A 5 -9.40 9.54 5.45
C ILE A 5 -9.90 8.20 5.96
N TYR A 6 -9.14 7.15 5.67
CA TYR A 6 -9.35 5.82 6.22
C TYR A 6 -8.22 5.56 7.22
N SER A 7 -8.56 5.14 8.44
CA SER A 7 -7.59 4.74 9.47
C SER A 7 -7.91 3.32 9.90
N TRP A 8 -6.89 2.49 9.94
CA TRP A 8 -7.03 1.06 10.20
C TRP A 8 -6.00 0.58 11.23
N PHE A 9 -6.47 0.22 12.42
CA PHE A 9 -5.64 -0.46 13.39
C PHE A 9 -5.45 -1.91 12.96
N VAL A 10 -4.22 -2.27 12.65
CA VAL A 10 -3.85 -3.61 12.19
C VAL A 10 -3.21 -4.38 13.35
N LYS A 11 -2.80 -5.64 13.12
CA LYS A 11 -2.14 -6.46 14.17
C LYS A 11 -1.03 -5.73 14.92
N LYS A 12 -0.21 -4.95 14.21
CA LYS A 12 0.79 -4.04 14.81
C LYS A 12 0.79 -2.72 14.07
N GLY A 13 0.60 -1.62 14.79
CA GLY A 13 0.57 -0.27 14.23
C GLY A 13 -0.77 0.11 13.60
N ASN A 14 -0.76 1.19 12.84
CA ASN A 14 -1.93 1.78 12.19
C ASN A 14 -1.59 2.18 10.75
N VAL A 15 -2.50 1.87 9.84
CA VAL A 15 -2.40 2.24 8.43
C VAL A 15 -3.38 3.37 8.16
N LEU A 16 -2.89 4.50 7.65
CA LEU A 16 -3.70 5.63 7.24
C LEU A 16 -3.65 5.78 5.72
N ILE A 17 -4.82 5.94 5.12
CA ILE A 17 -4.99 6.12 3.67
C ILE A 17 -5.80 7.38 3.46
N HIS A 18 -5.20 8.35 2.77
CA HIS A 18 -5.86 9.56 2.34
C HIS A 18 -6.04 9.52 0.83
N ARG A 19 -7.28 9.63 0.35
CA ARG A 19 -7.54 9.73 -1.09
C ARG A 19 -7.43 11.19 -1.53
N ASN A 20 -6.53 11.44 -2.47
CA ASN A 20 -6.25 12.76 -3.03
C ASN A 20 -6.49 12.77 -4.54
N LYS A 21 -7.73 13.04 -4.94
CA LYS A 21 -8.21 13.07 -6.34
C LYS A 21 -7.86 11.80 -7.14
N PHE A 22 -6.65 11.72 -7.68
CA PHE A 22 -6.12 10.65 -8.52
C PHE A 22 -4.95 9.86 -7.91
N HIS A 23 -4.55 10.17 -6.69
CA HIS A 23 -3.54 9.40 -5.95
C HIS A 23 -4.03 9.06 -4.54
N VAL A 24 -3.34 8.10 -3.93
CA VAL A 24 -3.51 7.71 -2.53
C VAL A 24 -2.27 8.12 -1.77
N SER A 25 -2.44 8.71 -0.60
CA SER A 25 -1.37 8.98 0.34
C SER A 25 -1.45 7.93 1.44
N LEU A 26 -0.47 7.03 1.49
CA LEU A 26 -0.34 5.95 2.47
C LEU A 26 0.63 6.38 3.56
N GLN A 27 0.19 6.35 4.81
CA GLN A 27 1.03 6.59 5.97
C GLN A 27 0.96 5.39 6.90
N LEU A 28 2.13 4.92 7.32
CA LEU A 28 2.27 3.81 8.26
C LEU A 28 2.73 4.39 9.59
N ASN A 29 1.98 4.12 10.65
CA ASN A 29 2.38 4.43 12.01
C ASN A 29 2.64 3.11 12.75
N ALA A 30 3.90 2.69 12.77
CA ALA A 30 4.33 1.47 13.46
C ALA A 30 4.48 1.67 14.99
N GLU A 31 4.10 2.84 15.52
CA GLU A 31 4.32 3.20 16.93
C GLU A 31 5.82 3.09 17.31
N ASP A 32 6.15 2.32 18.34
CA ASP A 32 7.53 2.05 18.79
C ASP A 32 8.20 0.88 18.02
N GLU A 33 7.52 0.31 17.02
CA GLU A 33 8.01 -0.83 16.22
C GLU A 33 8.61 -0.37 14.88
N GLU A 34 9.35 -1.28 14.24
CA GLU A 34 10.01 -0.98 12.95
C GLU A 34 9.06 -1.09 11.74
N TYR A 35 7.91 -1.75 11.88
CA TYR A 35 6.97 -2.05 10.80
C TYR A 35 5.54 -2.26 11.30
N CYS A 36 4.56 -2.00 10.43
CA CYS A 36 3.19 -2.44 10.64
C CYS A 36 3.04 -3.92 10.25
N VAL A 37 2.08 -4.62 10.84
CA VAL A 37 1.75 -6.01 10.49
C VAL A 37 0.27 -6.13 10.17
N LEU A 38 -0.04 -6.66 8.99
CA LEU A 38 -1.38 -7.04 8.58
C LEU A 38 -1.62 -8.51 8.90
N THR A 39 -2.73 -8.82 9.58
CA THR A 39 -3.30 -10.18 9.52
C THR A 39 -3.86 -10.46 8.12
N LYS A 40 -4.31 -11.71 7.91
CA LYS A 40 -5.02 -12.07 6.70
C LYS A 40 -6.25 -11.20 6.42
N SER A 41 -7.06 -10.96 7.45
CA SER A 41 -8.25 -10.10 7.37
C SER A 41 -7.86 -8.65 7.06
N ASP A 42 -6.86 -8.11 7.77
CA ASP A 42 -6.38 -6.75 7.52
C ASP A 42 -5.91 -6.56 6.08
N ALA A 43 -5.22 -7.56 5.52
CA ALA A 43 -4.77 -7.53 4.13
C ALA A 43 -5.93 -7.60 3.14
N GLU A 44 -6.92 -8.47 3.36
CA GLU A 44 -8.14 -8.56 2.53
C GLU A 44 -8.90 -7.23 2.53
N GLU A 45 -9.10 -6.63 3.70
CA GLU A 45 -9.84 -5.39 3.83
C GLU A 45 -9.08 -4.20 3.22
N LEU A 46 -7.75 -4.18 3.34
CA LEU A 46 -6.90 -3.21 2.64
C LEU A 46 -6.96 -3.37 1.12
N ILE A 47 -6.92 -4.61 0.61
CA ILE A 47 -7.07 -4.93 -0.81
C ILE A 47 -8.40 -4.41 -1.35
N ASP A 48 -9.50 -4.67 -0.64
CA ASP A 48 -10.84 -4.22 -1.04
C ASP A 48 -10.92 -2.69 -1.10
N LEU A 49 -10.36 -2.00 -0.10
CA LEU A 49 -10.31 -0.54 -0.06
C LEU A 49 -9.50 0.03 -1.23
N LEU A 50 -8.28 -0.48 -1.45
CA LEU A 50 -7.41 -0.02 -2.53
C LEU A 50 -8.03 -0.30 -3.90
N THR A 51 -8.68 -1.45 -4.06
CA THR A 51 -9.40 -1.81 -5.29
C THR A 51 -10.53 -0.82 -5.55
N ALA A 52 -11.36 -0.53 -4.54
CA ALA A 52 -12.45 0.43 -4.67
C ALA A 52 -11.93 1.84 -5.05
N ILE A 53 -10.79 2.27 -4.48
CA ILE A 53 -10.17 3.55 -4.83
C ILE A 53 -9.63 3.51 -6.27
N ALA A 54 -8.92 2.46 -6.66
CA ALA A 54 -8.37 2.29 -8.00
C ALA A 54 -9.45 2.32 -9.08
N THR A 55 -10.55 1.60 -8.86
CA THR A 55 -11.73 1.61 -9.74
C THR A 55 -12.27 3.03 -9.90
N GLN A 56 -12.45 3.75 -8.80
CA GLN A 56 -12.97 5.13 -8.84
C GLN A 56 -12.04 6.09 -9.58
N ILE A 57 -10.72 5.94 -9.47
CA ILE A 57 -9.75 6.77 -10.21
C ILE A 57 -9.80 6.43 -11.71
N TRP A 58 -9.84 5.14 -12.05
CA TRP A 58 -9.84 4.67 -13.44
C TRP A 58 -11.09 5.10 -14.22
N GLU A 59 -12.25 5.08 -13.56
CA GLU A 59 -13.54 5.46 -14.12
C GLU A 59 -13.74 6.98 -14.21
N ASP A 60 -12.93 7.78 -13.51
CA ASP A 60 -13.02 9.24 -13.56
C ASP A 60 -12.63 9.76 -14.96
N THR A 61 -13.56 10.47 -15.60
CA THR A 61 -13.37 11.05 -16.94
C THR A 61 -12.27 12.11 -17.00
N ALA A 62 -11.92 12.73 -15.88
CA ALA A 62 -10.85 13.72 -15.79
C ALA A 62 -9.48 13.09 -15.52
N TYR A 63 -9.40 11.79 -15.24
CA TYR A 63 -8.14 11.09 -15.07
C TYR A 63 -7.50 10.77 -16.43
N VAL A 64 -6.25 11.21 -16.61
CA VAL A 64 -5.45 10.86 -17.78
C VAL A 64 -4.85 9.48 -17.54
N LYS A 65 -5.35 8.49 -18.28
CA LYS A 65 -4.90 7.11 -18.16
C LYS A 65 -3.45 6.98 -18.62
N GLU A 66 -2.57 6.62 -17.69
CA GLU A 66 -1.19 6.33 -18.02
C GLU A 66 -1.04 4.88 -18.46
N VAL A 67 -0.26 4.66 -19.53
CA VAL A 67 0.05 3.31 -19.97
C VAL A 67 1.01 2.67 -18.96
N TYR A 68 0.63 1.52 -18.43
CA TYR A 68 1.53 0.70 -17.64
C TYR A 68 2.62 0.12 -18.55
N THR A 69 3.84 0.63 -18.43
CA THR A 69 4.95 0.31 -19.35
C THR A 69 5.98 -0.64 -18.76
N LYS A 70 6.09 -0.71 -17.44
CA LYS A 70 7.06 -1.54 -16.72
C LYS A 70 6.64 -1.72 -15.28
N GLN A 71 7.18 -2.77 -14.67
CA GLN A 71 7.15 -2.99 -13.22
C GLN A 71 7.79 -1.81 -12.48
N LEU A 72 7.12 -1.29 -11.44
CA LEU A 72 7.55 -0.15 -10.65
C LEU A 72 8.22 -0.57 -9.33
N TYR A 73 7.96 -1.79 -8.84
CA TYR A 73 8.67 -2.34 -7.69
C TYR A 73 9.97 -3.07 -8.05
N LYS A 74 10.86 -3.16 -7.08
CA LYS A 74 12.04 -4.05 -7.07
C LYS A 74 11.81 -5.18 -6.07
N ILE A 75 12.42 -6.33 -6.32
CA ILE A 75 12.48 -7.44 -5.37
C ILE A 75 13.88 -7.46 -4.76
N THR A 76 13.96 -7.53 -3.44
CA THR A 76 15.23 -7.63 -2.69
C THR A 76 15.63 -9.08 -2.44
N GLU A 77 16.87 -9.30 -1.98
CA GLU A 77 17.39 -10.65 -1.68
C GLU A 77 16.60 -11.39 -0.58
N ASP A 78 15.87 -10.64 0.27
CA ASP A 78 15.04 -11.18 1.35
C ASP A 78 13.56 -11.34 0.97
N ASP A 79 13.27 -11.42 -0.34
CA ASP A 79 11.93 -11.52 -0.93
C ASP A 79 10.98 -10.38 -0.54
N SER A 80 11.54 -9.19 -0.28
CA SER A 80 10.73 -7.98 -0.06
C SER A 80 10.45 -7.26 -1.37
N TYR A 81 9.23 -6.74 -1.48
CA TYR A 81 8.75 -5.94 -2.60
C TYR A 81 8.87 -4.46 -2.24
N VAL A 82 9.55 -3.69 -3.08
CA VAL A 82 9.99 -2.34 -2.75
C VAL A 82 9.58 -1.34 -3.82
N TRP A 83 8.85 -0.30 -3.42
CA TRP A 83 8.58 0.89 -4.22
C TRP A 83 9.37 2.07 -3.65
N GLU A 84 10.01 2.84 -4.53
CA GLU A 84 10.76 4.06 -4.20
C GLU A 84 10.14 5.22 -4.97
N THR A 85 9.75 6.28 -4.27
CA THR A 85 9.32 7.56 -4.84
C THR A 85 10.24 8.69 -4.36
N GLU A 86 9.97 9.94 -4.75
CA GLU A 86 10.77 11.09 -4.30
C GLU A 86 10.70 11.27 -2.77
N GLY A 87 11.67 10.68 -2.07
CA GLY A 87 11.85 10.81 -0.62
C GLY A 87 11.14 9.77 0.24
N SER A 88 10.34 8.87 -0.34
CA SER A 88 9.64 7.82 0.40
C SER A 88 9.87 6.43 -0.19
N LYS A 89 9.74 5.42 0.66
CA LYS A 89 9.94 4.02 0.29
C LYS A 89 8.88 3.17 0.97
N LEU A 90 8.20 2.30 0.24
CA LEU A 90 7.34 1.25 0.80
C LEU A 90 8.00 -0.11 0.60
N LEU A 91 8.01 -0.91 1.65
CA LEU A 91 8.46 -2.28 1.64
C LEU A 91 7.34 -3.20 2.14
N LEU A 92 7.03 -4.22 1.35
CA LEU A 92 6.06 -5.28 1.67
C LEU A 92 6.75 -6.63 1.68
N ARG A 93 6.45 -7.47 2.67
CA ARG A 93 6.98 -8.82 2.79
C ARG A 93 6.07 -9.69 3.65
N TYR A 94 6.06 -11.00 3.42
CA TYR A 94 5.46 -11.95 4.36
C TYR A 94 6.45 -12.31 5.47
N SER A 95 6.00 -12.30 6.72
CA SER A 95 6.79 -12.68 7.88
C SER A 95 6.22 -13.94 8.52
N GLU A 96 6.95 -15.05 8.41
CA GLU A 96 6.62 -16.31 9.09
C GLU A 96 6.55 -16.15 10.62
N LYS A 97 7.43 -15.30 11.19
CA LYS A 97 7.43 -15.04 12.63
C LYS A 97 6.16 -14.34 13.07
N GLU A 98 5.71 -13.36 12.28
CA GLU A 98 4.53 -12.56 12.59
C GLU A 98 3.25 -13.18 12.06
N GLN A 99 3.33 -14.22 11.21
CA GLN A 99 2.18 -14.85 10.54
C GLN A 99 1.30 -13.80 9.86
N GLY A 100 1.91 -12.99 9.00
CA GLY A 100 1.26 -11.85 8.36
C GLY A 100 2.17 -11.03 7.46
N VAL A 101 1.58 -10.06 6.77
CA VAL A 101 2.31 -9.16 5.86
C VAL A 101 2.88 -7.99 6.66
N THR A 102 4.20 -7.79 6.59
CA THR A 102 4.86 -6.63 7.18
C THR A 102 4.91 -5.50 6.17
N MET A 103 4.52 -4.31 6.61
CA MET A 103 4.63 -3.07 5.84
C MET A 103 5.59 -2.12 6.52
N LYS A 104 6.55 -1.58 5.78
CA LYS A 104 7.49 -0.58 6.30
C LYS A 104 7.59 0.61 5.36
N SER A 105 7.55 1.81 5.93
CA SER A 105 7.84 3.06 5.22
C SER A 105 9.15 3.66 5.71
N ALA A 106 9.95 4.27 4.83
CA ALA A 106 11.11 5.04 5.25
C ALA A 106 10.66 6.39 5.83
N GLU A 107 10.87 6.55 7.14
CA GLU A 107 10.47 7.69 7.96
C GLU A 107 8.93 7.88 7.97
N ASN A 108 8.37 8.60 8.95
CA ASN A 108 6.92 8.83 9.10
C ASN A 108 6.31 9.70 7.98
N THR A 109 6.86 9.60 6.78
CA THR A 109 6.46 10.28 5.56
C THR A 109 5.30 9.54 4.91
N SER A 110 4.33 10.32 4.45
CA SER A 110 3.24 9.82 3.63
C SER A 110 3.79 9.47 2.25
N LEU A 111 3.64 8.21 1.83
CA LEU A 111 3.94 7.79 0.48
C LEU A 111 2.77 8.15 -0.43
N ASN A 112 3.02 8.98 -1.45
CA ASN A 112 2.06 9.19 -2.53
C ASN A 112 2.16 8.03 -3.53
N ILE A 113 1.06 7.33 -3.72
CA ILE A 113 0.90 6.13 -4.53
C ILE A 113 -0.06 6.47 -5.68
N GLU A 114 0.42 6.33 -6.90
CA GLU A 114 -0.35 6.52 -8.12
C GLU A 114 -1.05 5.23 -8.55
N LEU A 115 -2.03 5.34 -9.46
CA LEU A 115 -2.89 4.22 -9.85
C LEU A 115 -2.13 2.95 -10.23
N ASN A 116 -1.08 3.06 -11.05
CA ASN A 116 -0.27 1.90 -11.45
C ASN A 116 0.41 1.23 -10.25
N GLN A 117 0.88 2.02 -9.28
CA GLN A 117 1.46 1.49 -8.04
C GLN A 117 0.38 0.89 -7.12
N ILE A 118 -0.82 1.49 -7.07
CA ILE A 118 -1.95 0.92 -6.31
C ILE A 118 -2.26 -0.49 -6.83
N VAL A 119 -2.33 -0.67 -8.15
CA VAL A 119 -2.59 -1.96 -8.78
C VAL A 119 -1.49 -2.98 -8.45
N GLU A 120 -0.21 -2.60 -8.54
CA GLU A 120 0.88 -3.50 -8.15
C GLU A 120 0.83 -3.87 -6.65
N ILE A 121 0.54 -2.90 -5.77
CA ILE A 121 0.42 -3.15 -4.34
C ILE A 121 -0.72 -4.12 -4.04
N ILE A 122 -1.88 -3.98 -4.70
CA ILE A 122 -2.99 -4.94 -4.57
C ILE A 122 -2.51 -6.35 -4.95
N GLN A 123 -1.89 -6.51 -6.12
CA GLN A 123 -1.42 -7.82 -6.59
C GLN A 123 -0.38 -8.45 -5.65
N ILE A 124 0.52 -7.64 -5.10
CA ILE A 124 1.53 -8.11 -4.15
C ILE A 124 0.90 -8.44 -2.80
N LEU A 125 -0.05 -7.65 -2.31
CA LEU A 125 -0.79 -7.99 -1.09
C LEU A 125 -1.55 -9.31 -1.27
N GLU A 126 -2.25 -9.51 -2.38
CA GLU A 126 -2.92 -10.78 -2.71
C GLU A 126 -1.93 -11.96 -2.73
N LEU A 127 -0.77 -11.77 -3.37
CA LEU A 127 0.29 -12.79 -3.43
C LEU A 127 0.80 -13.16 -2.03
N LEU A 128 1.10 -12.16 -1.20
CA LEU A 128 1.66 -12.36 0.14
C LEU A 128 0.61 -12.91 1.11
N ASN A 129 -0.66 -12.56 0.94
CA ASN A 129 -1.77 -12.97 1.79
C ASN A 129 -2.23 -14.42 1.57
N ASN A 130 -1.78 -15.04 0.47
CA ASN A 130 -2.04 -16.44 0.14
C ASN A 130 -0.89 -17.39 0.55
N ARG A 131 0.13 -16.88 1.26
CA ARG A 131 1.20 -17.69 1.86
C ARG A 131 0.79 -18.19 3.24
#